data_AF-J3I8G9-F1
#
_entry.id   AF-J3I8G9-F1
#
_cell.length_a   1.000
_cell.length_b   1.000
_cell.length_c   1.000
_cell.angle_alpha   90.00
_cell.angle_beta   90.00
_cell.angle_gamma   90.00
#
_symmetry.space_group_name_H-M   'P 1'
#
loop_
_entity.id
_entity.type
_entity.pdbx_description
1 polymer ?
#
loop_
_entity_poly.entity_id
_entity_poly.type
_entity_poly.pdbx_seq_one_letter_code
_entity_poly.pdbx_strand_id
1 'polypeptide(L)'
;MTTMQTKRQSDEAREAYRKLRNQRNQARAADGPHALPGATIEAIIEPLDPLGLLNGPAIKANGMKVNVPIWADTGSVPDLDIQTLELHIAPGHVVDPEDASFVKVSDIPELIYPFADTWVGDFVVALNKITPNGPYTFKHRLYLHTGGKPVDSPLIHVTSDITAPYEMTDPPEPQAMTFATTQLDDSNIGSVNGSIPDYTDKAPGDQFVYWYASDPLPPDPSSLTPVAPPADVPASRSVTIPRAYIEDKKDGVFYVL
;
A
#
# COMPACT_ATOMS: atom_id res chain seq x y z
N MET A 1 60.21 -43.87 13.05
CA MET A 1 60.34 -42.40 13.16
C MET A 1 59.45 -41.66 12.15
N THR A 2 58.33 -42.26 11.72
CA THR A 2 57.62 -41.88 10.47
C THR A 2 56.21 -41.33 10.71
N THR A 3 55.62 -41.59 11.88
CA THR A 3 54.26 -41.18 12.27
C THR A 3 54.19 -39.79 12.90
N MET A 4 55.27 -39.31 13.51
CA MET A 4 55.33 -37.94 14.05
C MET A 4 55.53 -36.88 12.96
N GLN A 5 56.25 -37.20 11.89
CA GLN A 5 56.44 -36.29 10.74
C GLN A 5 55.14 -36.06 9.96
N THR A 6 54.30 -37.09 9.80
CA THR A 6 53.02 -37.01 9.11
C THR A 6 51.97 -36.21 9.88
N LYS A 7 51.91 -36.32 11.21
CA LYS A 7 51.04 -35.47 12.04
C LYS A 7 51.46 -34.00 11.98
N ARG A 8 52.76 -33.71 12.07
CA ARG A 8 53.29 -32.35 12.02
C ARG A 8 53.04 -31.68 10.66
N GLN A 9 53.19 -32.42 9.56
CA GLN A 9 52.83 -31.96 8.22
C GLN A 9 51.31 -31.75 8.03
N SER A 10 50.47 -32.60 8.63
CA SER A 10 49.00 -32.41 8.64
C SER A 10 48.59 -31.15 9.40
N ASP A 11 49.19 -30.90 10.56
CA ASP A 11 48.89 -29.72 11.38
C ASP A 11 49.40 -28.44 10.72
N GLU A 12 50.60 -28.47 10.12
CA GLU A 12 51.14 -27.38 9.30
C GLU A 12 50.26 -27.10 8.07
N ALA A 13 49.75 -28.13 7.39
CA ALA A 13 48.83 -27.97 6.27
C ALA A 13 47.48 -27.36 6.70
N ARG A 14 46.95 -27.76 7.86
CA ARG A 14 45.71 -27.19 8.42
C ARG A 14 45.89 -25.74 8.86
N GLU A 15 47.02 -25.40 9.46
CA GLU A 15 47.35 -24.01 9.80
C GLU A 15 47.60 -23.14 8.56
N ALA A 16 48.30 -23.68 7.56
CA ALA A 16 48.49 -23.00 6.27
C ALA A 16 47.15 -22.75 5.58
N TYR A 17 46.24 -23.73 5.61
CA TYR A 17 44.90 -23.60 5.05
C TYR A 17 44.05 -22.58 5.82
N ARG A 18 44.11 -22.57 7.15
CA ARG A 18 43.44 -21.55 7.99
C ARG A 18 44.00 -20.15 7.72
N LYS A 19 45.32 -20.00 7.59
CA LYS A 19 45.96 -18.72 7.27
C LYS A 19 45.60 -18.24 5.86
N LEU A 20 45.59 -19.13 4.87
CA LEU A 20 45.19 -18.82 3.49
C LEU A 20 43.70 -18.44 3.42
N ARG A 21 42.83 -19.13 4.17
CA ARG A 21 41.41 -18.78 4.28
C ARG A 21 41.23 -17.41 4.92
N ASN A 22 41.94 -17.12 6.02
CA ASN A 22 41.87 -15.83 6.68
C ASN A 22 42.44 -14.70 5.80
N GLN A 23 43.54 -14.94 5.09
CA GLN A 23 44.11 -13.99 4.13
C GLN A 23 43.19 -13.75 2.93
N ARG A 24 42.54 -14.80 2.40
CA ARG A 24 41.53 -14.66 1.34
C ARG A 24 40.29 -13.93 1.82
N ASN A 25 39.82 -14.20 3.04
CA ASN A 25 38.70 -13.49 3.64
C ASN A 25 39.05 -12.02 3.90
N GLN A 26 40.27 -11.72 4.34
CA GLN A 26 40.76 -10.35 4.50
C GLN A 26 40.95 -9.64 3.16
N ALA A 27 41.44 -10.33 2.13
CA ALA A 27 41.57 -9.77 0.77
C ALA A 27 40.20 -9.52 0.12
N ARG A 28 39.23 -10.42 0.30
CA ARG A 28 37.84 -10.22 -0.14
C ARG A 28 37.10 -9.15 0.65
N ALA A 29 37.40 -9.01 1.95
CA ALA A 29 36.93 -7.88 2.74
C ALA A 29 37.54 -6.53 2.30
N ALA A 30 38.69 -6.57 1.60
CA ALA A 30 39.37 -5.38 1.07
C ALA A 30 38.85 -4.94 -0.32
N ASP A 31 38.20 -5.84 -1.09
CA ASP A 31 37.55 -5.51 -2.38
C ASP A 31 36.20 -4.79 -2.22
N GLY A 32 35.82 -4.46 -0.99
CA GLY A 32 34.55 -3.81 -0.67
C GLY A 32 33.36 -4.79 -0.75
N PRO A 33 32.29 -4.57 0.02
CA PRO A 33 31.08 -5.34 -0.18
C PRO A 33 30.55 -5.03 -1.58
N HIS A 34 30.33 -6.06 -2.40
CA HIS A 34 29.48 -5.90 -3.57
C HIS A 34 28.17 -5.28 -3.08
N ALA A 35 27.84 -4.07 -3.55
CA ALA A 35 26.64 -3.38 -3.13
C ALA A 35 25.42 -4.28 -3.39
N LEU A 36 24.59 -4.46 -2.37
CA LEU A 36 23.36 -5.23 -2.53
C LEU A 36 22.43 -4.50 -3.51
N PRO A 37 21.73 -5.25 -4.38
CA PRO A 37 20.72 -4.65 -5.25
C PRO A 37 19.63 -3.98 -4.40
N GLY A 38 19.02 -2.91 -4.90
CA GLY A 38 17.81 -2.36 -4.28
C GLY A 38 16.64 -3.33 -4.47
N ALA A 39 15.78 -3.44 -3.46
CA ALA A 39 14.50 -4.15 -3.62
C ALA A 39 13.52 -3.30 -4.47
N THR A 40 12.52 -3.95 -5.06
CA THR A 40 11.41 -3.26 -5.74
C THR A 40 10.12 -3.49 -4.99
N ILE A 41 9.29 -2.45 -4.85
CA ILE A 41 8.00 -2.52 -4.15
C ILE A 41 6.90 -2.37 -5.21
N GLU A 42 6.07 -3.41 -5.37
CA GLU A 42 5.09 -3.48 -6.46
C GLU A 42 3.92 -2.51 -6.31
N ALA A 43 3.60 -2.14 -5.07
CA ALA A 43 2.40 -1.37 -4.76
C ALA A 43 2.59 0.16 -4.87
N ILE A 44 3.70 0.65 -5.42
CA ILE A 44 3.91 2.10 -5.59
C ILE A 44 3.01 2.59 -6.74
N ILE A 45 2.13 3.56 -6.46
CA ILE A 45 1.12 4.05 -7.42
C ILE A 45 1.78 4.68 -8.65
N GLU A 46 2.81 5.48 -8.43
CA GLU A 46 3.60 6.11 -9.49
C GLU A 46 5.09 5.79 -9.28
N PRO A 47 5.75 5.08 -10.22
CA PRO A 47 7.17 4.71 -10.09
C PRO A 47 8.14 5.90 -9.96
N LEU A 48 7.68 7.12 -10.28
CA LEU A 48 8.44 8.36 -10.19
C LEU A 48 8.02 9.24 -9.00
N ASP A 49 7.06 8.80 -8.18
CA ASP A 49 6.65 9.54 -6.99
C ASP A 49 7.81 9.60 -5.99
N PRO A 50 8.34 10.79 -5.69
CA PRO A 50 9.43 10.95 -4.73
C PRO A 50 9.04 10.54 -3.30
N LEU A 51 7.75 10.41 -2.99
CA LEU A 51 7.23 9.97 -1.70
C LEU A 51 6.96 8.46 -1.63
N GLY A 52 7.00 7.76 -2.75
CA GLY A 52 6.75 6.32 -2.84
C GLY A 52 5.37 5.94 -2.28
N LEU A 53 4.32 6.66 -2.66
CA LEU A 53 2.96 6.41 -2.16
C LEU A 53 2.50 5.00 -2.55
N LEU A 54 2.14 4.22 -1.54
CA LEU A 54 1.62 2.87 -1.70
C LEU A 54 0.13 2.90 -2.06
N ASN A 55 -0.29 1.96 -2.90
CA ASN A 55 -1.68 1.72 -3.24
C ASN A 55 -2.43 1.17 -2.03
N GLY A 56 -3.10 2.06 -1.29
CA GLY A 56 -3.85 1.78 -0.07
C GLY A 56 -4.74 0.54 -0.15
N PRO A 57 -5.66 0.44 -1.13
CA PRO A 57 -6.49 -0.75 -1.33
C PRO A 57 -5.68 -2.05 -1.54
N ALA A 58 -4.61 -2.00 -2.33
CA ALA A 58 -3.77 -3.17 -2.59
C ALA A 58 -3.04 -3.66 -1.33
N ILE A 59 -2.49 -2.72 -0.54
CA ILE A 59 -1.78 -3.06 0.71
C ILE A 59 -2.73 -3.47 1.84
N LYS A 60 -3.97 -2.96 1.88
CA LYS A 60 -5.03 -3.45 2.78
C LYS A 60 -5.35 -4.92 2.53
N ALA A 61 -5.45 -5.31 1.26
CA ALA A 61 -5.84 -6.67 0.88
C ALA A 61 -4.70 -7.69 1.05
N ASN A 62 -3.47 -7.32 0.66
CA ASN A 62 -2.39 -8.29 0.47
C ASN A 62 -1.09 -7.94 1.22
N GLY A 63 -1.05 -6.84 1.97
CA GLY A 63 0.20 -6.29 2.51
C GLY A 63 1.09 -5.64 1.44
N MET A 64 2.25 -5.17 1.85
CA MET A 64 3.22 -4.57 0.93
C MET A 64 4.10 -5.66 0.32
N LYS A 65 3.94 -5.89 -0.99
CA LYS A 65 4.77 -6.83 -1.75
C LYS A 65 6.12 -6.23 -2.08
N VAL A 66 7.16 -6.99 -1.79
CA VAL A 66 8.56 -6.60 -1.98
C VAL A 66 9.26 -7.70 -2.75
N ASN A 67 9.97 -7.34 -3.83
CA ASN A 67 10.86 -8.25 -4.54
C ASN A 67 12.32 -7.88 -4.25
N VAL A 68 13.09 -8.84 -3.73
CA VAL A 68 14.53 -8.70 -3.47
C VAL A 68 15.30 -9.44 -4.57
N PRO A 69 16.07 -8.73 -5.42
CA PRO A 69 16.87 -9.38 -6.45
C PRO A 69 17.99 -10.24 -5.85
N ILE A 70 18.43 -11.24 -6.60
CA ILE A 70 19.62 -12.02 -6.25
C ILE A 70 20.87 -11.12 -6.26
N TRP A 71 21.80 -11.36 -5.33
CA TRP A 71 23.07 -10.63 -5.22
C TRP A 71 24.25 -11.43 -5.80
N ALA A 72 25.38 -10.77 -5.99
CA ALA A 72 26.54 -11.34 -6.67
C ALA A 72 27.28 -12.43 -5.87
N ASP A 73 27.46 -12.24 -4.55
CA ASP A 73 28.17 -13.20 -3.68
C ASP A 73 27.19 -14.19 -3.02
N THR A 74 26.83 -15.24 -3.75
CA THR A 74 25.97 -16.32 -3.22
C THR A 74 26.75 -17.43 -2.52
N GLY A 75 28.09 -17.37 -2.51
CA GLY A 75 28.95 -18.46 -2.03
C GLY A 75 29.69 -19.19 -3.16
N SER A 76 30.54 -20.11 -2.76
CA SER A 76 31.41 -20.89 -3.66
C SER A 76 31.57 -22.36 -3.25
N VAL A 77 31.23 -22.70 -2.00
CA VAL A 77 31.38 -24.05 -1.45
C VAL A 77 29.98 -24.64 -1.18
N PRO A 78 29.55 -25.67 -1.96
CA PRO A 78 28.27 -26.34 -1.76
C PRO A 78 28.09 -26.84 -0.33
N ASP A 79 26.88 -26.65 0.20
CA ASP A 79 26.43 -27.14 1.51
C ASP A 79 27.19 -26.58 2.73
N LEU A 80 28.16 -25.69 2.52
CA LEU A 80 29.00 -25.11 3.58
C LEU A 80 28.87 -23.60 3.66
N ASP A 81 28.65 -22.92 2.54
CA ASP A 81 28.42 -21.48 2.52
C ASP A 81 26.93 -21.23 2.81
N ILE A 82 26.65 -20.79 4.04
CA ILE A 82 25.31 -20.46 4.53
C ILE A 82 25.22 -18.94 4.71
N GLN A 83 24.12 -18.36 4.24
CA GLN A 83 23.82 -16.94 4.39
C GLN A 83 22.46 -16.74 5.06
N THR A 84 22.24 -15.55 5.62
CA THR A 84 20.96 -15.15 6.19
C THR A 84 20.53 -13.82 5.59
N LEU A 85 19.29 -13.76 5.07
CA LEU A 85 18.66 -12.53 4.61
C LEU A 85 17.65 -12.06 5.65
N GLU A 86 17.68 -10.77 6.02
CA GLU A 86 16.70 -10.16 6.91
C GLU A 86 16.09 -8.91 6.27
N LEU A 87 14.77 -8.81 6.30
CA LEU A 87 14.02 -7.64 5.84
C LEU A 87 13.69 -6.76 7.04
N HIS A 88 13.90 -5.45 6.89
CA HIS A 88 13.70 -4.47 7.96
C HIS A 88 12.83 -3.31 7.48
N ILE A 89 12.05 -2.75 8.41
CA ILE A 89 11.29 -1.53 8.19
C ILE A 89 11.43 -0.60 9.39
N ALA A 90 11.41 0.70 9.14
CA ALA A 90 11.38 1.74 10.16
C ALA A 90 10.27 2.75 9.85
N PRO A 91 9.59 3.32 10.86
CA PRO A 91 8.73 4.46 10.66
C PRO A 91 9.55 5.71 10.31
N GLY A 92 9.03 6.56 9.43
CA GLY A 92 9.68 7.81 9.01
C GLY A 92 10.60 7.66 7.79
N HIS A 93 11.17 8.80 7.36
CA HIS A 93 12.24 8.86 6.37
C HIS A 93 13.59 8.80 7.10
N VAL A 94 14.08 7.58 7.29
CA VAL A 94 15.35 7.31 7.97
C VAL A 94 16.48 7.38 6.95
N VAL A 95 17.54 8.13 7.25
CA VAL A 95 18.71 8.28 6.36
C VAL A 95 19.93 7.48 6.82
N ASP A 96 19.96 7.06 8.09
CA ASP A 96 21.02 6.23 8.66
C ASP A 96 20.61 4.76 8.58
N PRO A 97 21.33 3.90 7.83
CA PRO A 97 21.02 2.49 7.79
C PRO A 97 21.16 1.81 9.16
N GLU A 98 21.98 2.30 10.10
CA GLU A 98 22.13 1.68 11.43
C GLU A 98 21.16 2.23 12.49
N ASP A 99 20.15 3.01 12.08
CA ASP A 99 19.17 3.56 13.00
C ASP A 99 18.43 2.45 13.80
N ALA A 100 18.28 2.66 15.11
CA ALA A 100 17.67 1.70 16.01
C ALA A 100 16.15 1.51 15.80
N SER A 101 15.51 2.39 15.02
CA SER A 101 14.08 2.29 14.66
C SER A 101 13.78 1.17 13.66
N PHE A 102 14.79 0.64 12.97
CA PHE A 102 14.61 -0.51 12.09
C PHE A 102 14.23 -1.75 12.87
N VAL A 103 13.07 -2.31 12.56
CA VAL A 103 12.59 -3.58 13.10
C VAL A 103 12.58 -4.64 12.02
N LYS A 104 12.99 -5.85 12.39
CA LYS A 104 12.91 -7.01 11.49
C LYS A 104 11.45 -7.38 11.22
N VAL A 105 11.10 -7.57 9.95
CA VAL A 105 9.75 -7.94 9.51
C VAL A 105 9.68 -9.32 8.87
N SER A 106 10.77 -9.82 8.32
CA SER A 106 10.88 -11.16 7.73
C SER A 106 12.35 -11.55 7.64
N ASP A 107 12.63 -12.85 7.52
CA ASP A 107 13.96 -13.38 7.29
C ASP A 107 13.93 -14.72 6.56
N ILE A 108 15.06 -15.04 5.92
CA ILE A 108 15.42 -16.37 5.47
C ILE A 108 16.70 -16.75 6.22
N PRO A 109 16.62 -17.63 7.24
CA PRO A 109 17.74 -17.91 8.13
C PRO A 109 18.87 -18.70 7.47
N GLU A 110 18.55 -19.59 6.54
CA GLU A 110 19.50 -20.51 5.92
C GLU A 110 19.37 -20.54 4.40
N LEU A 111 20.18 -19.73 3.74
CA LEU A 111 20.41 -19.78 2.30
C LEU A 111 21.71 -20.55 2.04
N ILE A 112 21.57 -21.82 1.69
CA ILE A 112 22.67 -22.75 1.51
C ILE A 112 23.08 -22.75 0.04
N TYR A 113 24.34 -22.45 -0.26
CA TYR A 113 24.85 -22.49 -1.63
C TYR A 113 24.80 -23.92 -2.21
N PRO A 114 24.39 -24.13 -3.48
CA PRO A 114 23.91 -23.14 -4.44
C PRO A 114 22.38 -22.96 -4.40
N PHE A 115 21.90 -21.76 -4.02
CA PHE A 115 20.47 -21.43 -4.02
C PHE A 115 20.06 -20.45 -5.14
N ALA A 116 21.03 -19.89 -5.88
CA ALA A 116 20.79 -18.80 -6.83
C ALA A 116 19.82 -19.18 -7.96
N ASP A 117 19.97 -20.40 -8.51
CA ASP A 117 19.12 -20.90 -9.62
C ASP A 117 17.67 -21.13 -9.20
N THR A 118 17.40 -21.23 -7.90
CA THR A 118 16.08 -21.45 -7.32
C THR A 118 15.58 -20.25 -6.53
N TRP A 119 16.26 -19.09 -6.64
CA TRP A 119 15.92 -17.90 -5.85
C TRP A 119 14.54 -17.37 -6.23
N VAL A 120 13.70 -17.19 -5.22
CA VAL A 120 12.41 -16.48 -5.31
C VAL A 120 12.45 -15.35 -4.31
N GLY A 121 12.58 -14.12 -4.82
CA GLY A 121 12.75 -12.93 -4.01
C GLY A 121 11.46 -12.27 -3.55
N ASP A 122 10.32 -12.95 -3.64
CA ASP A 122 9.00 -12.36 -3.36
C ASP A 122 8.67 -12.46 -1.87
N PHE A 123 8.49 -11.30 -1.23
CA PHE A 123 8.14 -11.18 0.18
C PHE A 123 6.89 -10.30 0.35
N VAL A 124 6.23 -10.49 1.49
CA VAL A 124 5.09 -9.66 1.90
C VAL A 124 5.38 -9.09 3.28
N VAL A 125 5.43 -7.77 3.36
CA VAL A 125 5.44 -7.05 4.63
C VAL A 125 3.99 -6.87 5.08
N ALA A 126 3.65 -7.45 6.23
CA ALA A 126 2.30 -7.44 6.77
C ALA A 126 1.82 -6.01 7.08
N LEU A 127 0.52 -5.77 6.89
CA LEU A 127 -0.11 -4.46 7.05
C LEU A 127 0.18 -3.83 8.43
N ASN A 128 0.19 -4.63 9.49
CA ASN A 128 0.46 -4.16 10.86
C ASN A 128 1.88 -3.60 11.06
N LYS A 129 2.80 -3.80 10.11
CA LYS A 129 4.16 -3.22 10.12
C LYS A 129 4.25 -1.89 9.39
N ILE A 130 3.20 -1.51 8.66
CA ILE A 130 3.07 -0.26 7.89
C ILE A 130 1.82 0.54 8.34
N THR A 131 1.42 0.34 9.59
CA THR A 131 0.36 1.08 10.28
C THR A 131 0.92 1.69 11.57
N PRO A 132 0.58 2.95 11.92
CA PRO A 132 -0.43 3.82 11.29
C PRO A 132 0.00 4.41 9.94
N ASN A 133 -0.92 5.09 9.24
CA ASN A 133 -0.61 5.80 7.99
C ASN A 133 0.55 6.77 8.22
N GLY A 134 1.42 6.90 7.23
CA GLY A 134 2.58 7.77 7.29
C GLY A 134 3.78 7.25 6.49
N PRO A 135 4.91 7.97 6.58
CA PRO A 135 6.15 7.58 5.93
C PRO A 135 6.80 6.36 6.62
N TYR A 136 7.46 5.53 5.83
CA TYR A 136 8.26 4.37 6.25
C TYR A 136 9.52 4.27 5.41
N THR A 137 10.54 3.61 5.96
CA THR A 137 11.79 3.29 5.27
C THR A 137 12.04 1.78 5.34
N PHE A 138 12.29 1.17 4.19
CA PHE A 138 12.59 -0.25 4.03
C PHE A 138 14.06 -0.47 3.68
N LYS A 139 14.62 -1.58 4.17
CA LYS A 139 15.90 -2.13 3.74
C LYS A 139 15.92 -3.65 3.87
N HIS A 140 16.86 -4.29 3.19
CA HIS A 140 17.23 -5.66 3.51
C HIS A 140 18.71 -5.75 3.89
N ARG A 141 19.00 -6.71 4.76
CA ARG A 141 20.30 -6.93 5.39
C ARG A 141 20.74 -8.36 5.11
N LEU A 142 21.98 -8.53 4.68
CA LEU A 142 22.55 -9.83 4.37
C LEU A 142 23.72 -10.15 5.29
N TYR A 143 23.69 -11.33 5.89
CA TYR A 143 24.82 -11.93 6.60
C TYR A 143 25.48 -12.93 5.66
N LEU A 144 26.66 -12.56 5.15
CA LEU A 144 27.42 -13.36 4.20
C LEU A 144 28.11 -14.54 4.91
N HIS A 145 28.31 -15.63 4.16
CA HIS A 145 29.04 -16.84 4.57
C HIS A 145 30.49 -16.57 5.04
N THR A 146 31.06 -15.43 4.66
CA THR A 146 32.43 -15.03 5.01
C THR A 146 32.61 -14.60 6.47
N GLY A 147 31.51 -14.44 7.22
CA GLY A 147 31.53 -14.12 8.66
C GLY A 147 31.94 -12.68 8.98
N GLY A 148 31.71 -11.76 8.04
CA GLY A 148 31.97 -10.33 8.21
C GLY A 148 30.81 -9.55 8.86
N LYS A 149 30.92 -8.21 8.85
CA LYS A 149 29.79 -7.34 9.17
C LYS A 149 28.68 -7.58 8.13
N PRO A 150 27.40 -7.52 8.54
CA PRO A 150 26.30 -7.60 7.58
C PRO A 150 26.37 -6.44 6.59
N VAL A 151 25.83 -6.67 5.39
CA VAL A 151 25.73 -5.68 4.32
C VAL A 151 24.28 -5.25 4.22
N ASP A 152 24.04 -3.94 4.20
CA ASP A 152 22.71 -3.37 4.00
C ASP A 152 22.48 -2.96 2.55
N SER A 153 21.23 -3.08 2.11
CA SER A 153 20.76 -2.54 0.84
C SER A 153 20.64 -1.02 0.87
N PRO A 154 20.53 -0.37 -0.31
CA PRO A 154 20.00 0.98 -0.37
C PRO A 154 18.66 1.10 0.37
N LEU A 155 18.42 2.26 0.99
CA LEU A 155 17.17 2.57 1.68
C LEU A 155 16.09 2.92 0.68
N ILE A 156 14.87 2.42 0.91
CA ILE A 156 13.70 2.69 0.08
C ILE A 156 12.66 3.40 0.94
N HIS A 157 12.27 4.60 0.54
CA HIS A 157 11.23 5.37 1.24
C HIS A 157 9.87 5.11 0.59
N VAL A 158 8.87 4.89 1.43
CA VAL A 158 7.49 4.68 1.01
C VAL A 158 6.53 5.38 1.96
N THR A 159 5.37 5.76 1.45
CA THR A 159 4.30 6.34 2.27
C THR A 159 3.09 5.41 2.27
N SER A 160 2.67 5.00 3.46
CA SER A 160 1.45 4.20 3.66
C SER A 160 0.28 5.15 3.89
N ASP A 161 -0.70 5.13 2.98
CA ASP A 161 -2.00 5.73 3.19
C ASP A 161 -3.08 4.72 2.80
N ILE A 162 -3.72 4.13 3.80
CA ILE A 162 -4.77 3.14 3.58
C ILE A 162 -6.17 3.72 3.76
N THR A 163 -6.31 4.97 4.18
CA THR A 163 -7.61 5.55 4.46
C THR A 163 -8.29 5.91 3.15
N ALA A 164 -9.43 5.29 2.87
CA ALA A 164 -10.19 5.66 1.69
C ALA A 164 -10.69 7.11 1.85
N PRO A 165 -10.92 7.85 0.74
CA PRO A 165 -11.69 9.08 0.80
C PRO A 165 -12.99 8.83 1.57
N TYR A 166 -13.32 9.69 2.54
CA TYR A 166 -14.52 9.60 3.38
C TYR A 166 -14.59 8.39 4.36
N GLU A 167 -13.54 7.59 4.55
CA GLU A 167 -13.56 6.49 5.56
C GLU A 167 -13.42 7.00 7.00
N MET A 168 -12.77 8.15 7.21
CA MET A 168 -12.54 8.74 8.55
C MET A 168 -13.63 9.72 8.98
N THR A 169 -14.44 10.19 8.04
CA THR A 169 -15.60 11.03 8.28
C THR A 169 -16.73 10.36 7.55
N ASP A 170 -17.61 9.64 8.25
CA ASP A 170 -18.94 9.33 7.75
C ASP A 170 -19.55 10.70 7.42
N PRO A 171 -19.54 11.14 6.14
CA PRO A 171 -20.05 12.46 5.84
C PRO A 171 -21.51 12.40 6.29
N PRO A 172 -21.97 13.35 7.13
CA PRO A 172 -23.36 13.29 7.59
C PRO A 172 -24.24 13.15 6.37
N GLU A 173 -25.15 12.15 6.39
CA GLU A 173 -26.07 11.94 5.27
C GLU A 173 -26.61 13.31 4.83
N PRO A 174 -26.49 13.65 3.54
CA PRO A 174 -26.93 14.95 3.07
C PRO A 174 -28.40 15.09 3.44
N GLN A 175 -28.74 16.20 4.09
CA GLN A 175 -30.11 16.43 4.51
C GLN A 175 -31.03 16.39 3.28
N ALA A 176 -32.18 15.75 3.42
CA ALA A 176 -33.15 15.64 2.34
C ALA A 176 -33.59 17.02 1.83
N MET A 177 -33.84 17.11 0.53
CA MET A 177 -34.41 18.31 -0.09
C MET A 177 -35.74 18.67 0.58
N THR A 178 -35.92 19.95 0.88
CA THR A 178 -37.15 20.43 1.53
C THR A 178 -38.06 21.12 0.53
N PHE A 179 -39.37 20.95 0.68
CA PHE A 179 -40.39 21.56 -0.17
C PHE A 179 -41.30 22.45 0.68
N ALA A 180 -41.60 23.65 0.20
CA ALA A 180 -42.52 24.55 0.88
C ALA A 180 -43.98 24.07 0.82
N THR A 181 -44.29 23.22 -0.16
CA THR A 181 -45.64 22.70 -0.41
C THR A 181 -45.59 21.18 -0.50
N THR A 182 -46.39 20.51 0.33
CA THR A 182 -46.47 19.05 0.39
C THR A 182 -47.76 18.48 -0.22
N GLN A 183 -48.73 19.35 -0.51
CA GLN A 183 -50.00 18.99 -1.16
C GLN A 183 -50.14 19.78 -2.45
N LEU A 184 -50.26 19.05 -3.56
CA LEU A 184 -50.35 19.64 -4.89
C LEU A 184 -51.75 19.49 -5.46
N ASP A 185 -52.22 20.55 -6.12
CA ASP A 185 -53.45 20.60 -6.89
C ASP A 185 -53.24 21.44 -8.17
N ASP A 186 -54.27 21.54 -9.00
CA ASP A 186 -54.23 22.30 -10.26
C ASP A 186 -53.84 23.78 -10.07
N SER A 187 -54.02 24.34 -8.87
CA SER A 187 -53.73 25.73 -8.56
C SER A 187 -52.25 25.99 -8.22
N ASN A 188 -51.51 24.98 -7.77
CA ASN A 188 -50.14 25.14 -7.25
C ASN A 188 -49.08 24.21 -7.89
N ILE A 189 -49.49 23.26 -8.74
CA ILE A 189 -48.60 22.29 -9.44
C ILE A 189 -47.54 22.96 -10.33
N GLY A 190 -47.77 24.21 -10.76
CA GLY A 190 -46.83 24.98 -11.57
C GLY A 190 -45.66 25.62 -10.80
N SER A 191 -45.67 25.56 -9.46
CA SER A 191 -44.74 26.32 -8.59
C SER A 191 -43.98 25.46 -7.58
N VAL A 192 -43.77 24.17 -7.88
CA VAL A 192 -43.08 23.25 -6.97
C VAL A 192 -41.58 23.49 -6.99
N ASN A 193 -41.09 24.10 -5.91
CA ASN A 193 -39.68 24.39 -5.71
C ASN A 193 -39.16 23.61 -4.49
N GLY A 194 -38.11 22.83 -4.72
CA GLY A 194 -37.30 22.20 -3.69
C GLY A 194 -36.11 23.08 -3.32
N SER A 195 -35.68 23.01 -2.06
CA SER A 195 -34.47 23.64 -1.56
C SER A 195 -33.46 22.58 -1.15
N ILE A 196 -32.29 22.61 -1.77
CA ILE A 196 -31.13 21.79 -1.37
C ILE A 196 -30.57 22.37 -0.07
N PRO A 197 -30.49 21.60 1.03
CA PRO A 197 -29.92 22.06 2.29
C PRO A 197 -28.43 22.43 2.15
N ASP A 198 -27.89 23.20 3.10
CA ASP A 198 -26.45 23.45 3.15
C ASP A 198 -25.70 22.18 3.58
N TYR A 199 -24.49 22.00 3.08
CA TYR A 199 -23.59 20.90 3.45
C TYR A 199 -22.14 21.40 3.51
N THR A 200 -21.34 20.74 4.34
CA THR A 200 -20.05 21.26 4.84
C THR A 200 -18.90 21.16 3.83
N ASP A 201 -18.97 20.20 2.92
CA ASP A 201 -17.94 19.88 1.93
C ASP A 201 -18.26 20.43 0.53
N LYS A 202 -19.18 21.39 0.43
CA LYS A 202 -19.58 22.02 -0.83
C LYS A 202 -18.39 22.57 -1.61
N ALA A 203 -18.33 22.22 -2.89
CA ALA A 203 -17.30 22.62 -3.82
C ALA A 203 -17.88 23.05 -5.19
N PRO A 204 -17.15 23.88 -5.95
CA PRO A 204 -17.52 24.17 -7.33
C PRO A 204 -17.56 22.88 -8.17
N GLY A 205 -18.66 22.63 -8.87
CA GLY A 205 -18.86 21.44 -9.70
C GLY A 205 -19.68 20.34 -9.04
N ASP A 206 -20.16 20.55 -7.81
CA ASP A 206 -21.10 19.62 -7.18
C ASP A 206 -22.40 19.52 -7.98
N GLN A 207 -22.90 18.29 -8.13
CA GLN A 207 -24.09 17.98 -8.91
C GLN A 207 -25.19 17.41 -8.02
N PHE A 208 -26.43 17.66 -8.40
CA PHE A 208 -27.61 17.06 -7.78
C PHE A 208 -28.40 16.23 -8.79
N VAL A 209 -29.11 15.25 -8.25
CA VAL A 209 -30.06 14.38 -8.94
C VAL A 209 -31.18 14.06 -7.95
N TYR A 210 -32.37 13.79 -8.45
CA TYR A 210 -33.52 13.46 -7.61
C TYR A 210 -34.43 12.44 -8.31
N TRP A 211 -35.16 11.68 -7.50
CA TRP A 211 -36.09 10.63 -7.93
C TRP A 211 -37.49 10.86 -7.36
N TYR A 212 -38.48 10.25 -8.00
CA TYR A 212 -39.84 10.18 -7.49
C TYR A 212 -40.24 8.73 -7.29
N ALA A 213 -40.75 8.41 -6.11
CA ALA A 213 -41.31 7.11 -5.79
C ALA A 213 -42.78 7.27 -5.38
N SER A 214 -43.68 6.50 -5.99
CA SER A 214 -45.07 6.40 -5.53
C SER A 214 -45.15 5.59 -4.24
N ASP A 215 -46.14 5.87 -3.40
CA ASP A 215 -46.56 4.97 -2.34
C ASP A 215 -47.46 3.85 -2.92
N PRO A 216 -47.22 2.56 -2.64
CA PRO A 216 -46.11 2.00 -1.86
C PRO A 216 -44.76 2.09 -2.56
N LEU A 217 -43.71 2.37 -1.78
CA LEU A 217 -42.32 2.42 -2.27
C LEU A 217 -41.94 1.10 -2.97
N PRO A 218 -41.16 1.16 -4.07
CA PRO A 218 -40.73 -0.04 -4.77
C PRO A 218 -39.83 -0.90 -3.86
N PRO A 219 -39.92 -2.24 -3.96
CA PRO A 219 -39.07 -3.14 -3.17
C PRO A 219 -37.58 -3.04 -3.55
N ASP A 220 -37.28 -2.58 -4.76
CA ASP A 220 -35.94 -2.29 -5.23
C ASP A 220 -35.83 -0.81 -5.66
N PRO A 221 -35.17 0.05 -4.88
CA PRO A 221 -35.01 1.47 -5.20
C PRO A 221 -34.11 1.70 -6.42
N SER A 222 -33.27 0.73 -6.82
CA SER A 222 -32.41 0.87 -8.01
C SER A 222 -33.20 0.86 -9.33
N SER A 223 -34.46 0.45 -9.28
CA SER A 223 -35.38 0.51 -10.43
C SER A 223 -35.90 1.91 -10.74
N LEU A 224 -35.66 2.89 -9.85
CA LEU A 224 -36.12 4.27 -10.04
C LEU A 224 -35.22 5.00 -11.05
N THR A 225 -35.85 5.51 -12.11
CA THR A 225 -35.18 6.42 -13.04
C THR A 225 -35.15 7.84 -12.48
N PRO A 226 -34.01 8.54 -12.53
CA PRO A 226 -33.94 9.93 -12.06
C PRO A 226 -34.85 10.81 -12.91
N VAL A 227 -35.42 11.85 -12.28
CA VAL A 227 -36.35 12.78 -12.95
C VAL A 227 -35.65 13.58 -14.05
N ALA A 228 -34.39 13.92 -13.79
CA ALA A 228 -33.52 14.67 -14.67
C ALA A 228 -32.09 14.10 -14.61
N PRO A 229 -31.26 14.28 -15.65
CA PRO A 229 -29.85 13.98 -15.56
C PRO A 229 -29.18 14.81 -14.46
N PRO A 230 -28.02 14.36 -13.92
CA PRO A 230 -27.25 15.15 -12.97
C PRO A 230 -26.99 16.56 -13.49
N ALA A 231 -27.25 17.54 -12.64
CA ALA A 231 -27.08 18.95 -12.95
C ALA A 231 -26.32 19.66 -11.83
N ASP A 232 -25.58 20.71 -12.16
CA ASP A 232 -24.82 21.47 -11.17
C ASP A 232 -25.73 22.11 -10.13
N VAL A 233 -25.31 22.09 -8.85
CA VAL A 233 -26.05 22.72 -7.76
C VAL A 233 -26.15 24.23 -8.02
N PRO A 234 -27.36 24.79 -8.18
CA PRO A 234 -27.52 26.20 -8.48
C PRO A 234 -27.10 27.05 -7.28
N ALA A 235 -26.58 28.26 -7.53
CA ALA A 235 -26.17 29.18 -6.47
C ALA A 235 -27.33 29.57 -5.52
N SER A 236 -28.57 29.55 -6.01
CA SER A 236 -29.78 29.75 -5.20
C SER A 236 -30.14 28.54 -4.33
N ARG A 237 -29.57 27.36 -4.61
CA ARG A 237 -29.94 26.05 -4.06
C ARG A 237 -31.41 25.69 -4.23
N SER A 238 -32.09 26.36 -5.16
CA SER A 238 -33.49 26.11 -5.46
C SER A 238 -33.61 25.34 -6.77
N VAL A 239 -34.36 24.25 -6.72
CA VAL A 239 -34.63 23.36 -7.85
C VAL A 239 -36.12 23.41 -8.15
N THR A 240 -36.48 23.79 -9.37
CA THR A 240 -37.88 23.76 -9.83
C THR A 240 -38.17 22.41 -10.45
N ILE A 241 -39.23 21.75 -9.98
CA ILE A 241 -39.67 20.48 -10.55
C ILE A 241 -40.57 20.75 -11.74
N PRO A 242 -40.31 20.15 -12.93
CA PRO A 242 -41.12 20.39 -14.10
C PRO A 242 -42.58 19.99 -13.89
N ARG A 243 -43.51 20.92 -14.15
CA ARG A 243 -44.97 20.68 -14.08
C ARG A 243 -45.38 19.42 -14.87
N ALA A 244 -44.90 19.30 -16.10
CA ALA A 244 -45.22 18.17 -16.97
C ALA A 244 -44.80 16.82 -16.36
N TYR A 245 -43.73 16.80 -15.55
CA TYR A 245 -43.30 15.59 -14.86
C TYR A 245 -44.28 15.20 -13.74
N ILE A 246 -44.79 16.19 -12.99
CA ILE A 246 -45.76 15.95 -11.92
C ILE A 246 -47.10 15.50 -12.50
N GLU A 247 -47.57 16.14 -13.57
CA GLU A 247 -48.84 15.79 -14.25
C GLU A 247 -48.85 14.35 -14.80
N ASP A 248 -47.69 13.83 -15.23
CA ASP A 248 -47.55 12.45 -15.72
C ASP A 248 -47.72 11.40 -14.61
N LYS A 249 -47.45 11.75 -13.34
CA LYS A 249 -47.50 10.82 -12.21
C LYS A 249 -48.92 10.46 -11.75
N LYS A 250 -49.94 11.20 -12.20
CA LYS A 250 -51.35 11.08 -11.76
C LYS A 250 -51.50 11.33 -10.25
N ASP A 251 -52.74 11.24 -9.76
CA ASP A 251 -53.07 11.46 -8.36
C ASP A 251 -52.47 10.37 -7.46
N GLY A 252 -51.90 10.76 -6.31
CA GLY A 252 -51.33 9.83 -5.35
C GLY A 252 -50.39 10.49 -4.33
N VAL A 253 -49.85 9.66 -3.44
CA VAL A 253 -48.77 10.05 -2.52
C VAL A 253 -47.45 9.71 -3.18
N PHE A 254 -46.55 10.69 -3.23
CA PHE A 254 -45.22 10.54 -3.82
C PHE A 254 -44.16 11.05 -2.86
N TYR A 255 -43.02 10.37 -2.87
CA TYR A 255 -41.80 10.77 -2.18
C TYR A 255 -40.80 11.30 -3.20
N VAL A 256 -40.16 12.42 -2.86
CA VAL A 256 -39.02 12.94 -3.61
C VAL A 256 -37.76 12.53 -2.84
N LEU A 257 -36.89 11.80 -3.52
CA LEU A 257 -35.64 11.26 -2.98
C LEU A 257 -34.46 11.99 -3.61
#